data_AF-A0A2V6C506-F1
#
_entry.id   AF-A0A2V6C506-F1
#
_cell.length_a   1.000
_cell.length_b   1.000
_cell.length_c   1.000
_cell.angle_alpha   90.00
_cell.angle_beta   90.00
_cell.angle_gamma   90.00
#
_symmetry.space_group_name_H-M   'P 1'
#
loop_
_entity.id
_entity.type
_entity.pdbx_description
1 polymer ?
#
loop_
_entity_poly.entity_id
_entity_poly.type
_entity_poly.pdbx_seq_one_letter_code
_entity_poly.pdbx_strand_id
1 'polypeptide(L)'
;MRESGLRSIRGRPRWLNGTRTMTGNWRKRRLTTYFRRAQNALLALKPKGHGQLDDSAVVWKYQRGIPYVATPLIDKGILWMVKDGGIVTKLDAASGGVLQEERVGGVGNYFASPAMGDGKVFFASEPGVVSVVANDRGWKMISSHAFHEKIYATPVIDRDRIYLRSEQALYCFQGGKK
;
A
#
# COMPACT_ATOMS: atom_id res chain seq x y z
N MET A 1 36.33 71.02 42.25
CA MET A 1 35.54 70.15 43.16
C MET A 1 34.52 69.41 42.31
N ARG A 2 34.81 68.13 42.06
CA ARG A 2 34.02 66.98 41.56
C ARG A 2 32.89 67.17 40.51
N GLU A 3 33.04 66.36 39.47
CA GLU A 3 32.16 66.11 38.31
C GLU A 3 30.75 65.62 38.68
N SER A 4 29.77 66.06 37.89
CA SER A 4 28.50 65.37 37.61
C SER A 4 28.09 65.82 36.19
N GLY A 5 27.69 64.99 35.23
CA GLY A 5 27.17 63.64 35.28
C GLY A 5 25.91 63.55 34.41
N LEU A 6 25.95 64.01 33.15
CA LEU A 6 24.82 63.96 32.22
C LEU A 6 24.89 62.68 31.39
N ARG A 7 24.04 61.72 31.77
CA ARG A 7 23.90 60.39 31.19
C ARG A 7 23.19 60.46 29.84
N SER A 8 23.86 59.97 28.79
CA SER A 8 23.31 59.70 27.47
C SER A 8 22.17 58.67 27.56
N ILE A 9 20.98 59.08 27.11
CA ILE A 9 19.79 58.25 26.95
C ILE A 9 19.99 57.43 25.66
N ARG A 10 20.39 56.16 25.78
CA ARG A 10 20.27 55.16 24.71
C ARG A 10 19.69 53.87 25.30
N GLY A 11 18.37 53.80 25.34
CA GLY A 11 17.66 52.56 25.64
C GLY A 11 17.86 51.56 24.49
N ARG A 12 18.63 50.51 24.72
CA ARG A 12 18.64 49.32 23.85
C ARG A 12 17.38 48.48 24.13
N PRO A 13 16.61 48.04 23.12
CA PRO A 13 15.47 47.15 23.33
C PRO A 13 15.89 45.82 23.96
N ARG A 14 15.19 45.44 25.03
CA ARG A 14 15.40 44.24 25.83
C ARG A 14 14.78 42.99 25.18
N TRP A 15 15.21 42.63 23.97
CA TRP A 15 14.70 41.45 23.24
C TRP A 15 15.76 40.61 22.50
N LEU A 16 17.04 40.71 22.88
CA LEU A 16 18.11 39.87 22.34
C LEU A 16 18.82 39.06 23.44
N ASN A 17 18.06 38.27 24.21
CA ASN A 17 18.61 37.17 25.01
C ASN A 17 17.68 35.96 24.91
N GLY A 18 17.96 35.12 23.93
CA GLY A 18 17.18 33.93 23.66
C GLY A 18 17.73 33.12 22.50
N THR A 19 19.05 32.95 22.39
CA THR A 19 19.63 31.89 21.56
C THR A 19 19.37 30.55 22.26
N ARG A 20 18.12 30.11 22.24
CA ARG A 20 17.78 28.72 22.49
C ARG A 20 18.21 27.98 21.24
N THR A 21 19.44 27.47 21.24
CA THR A 21 19.87 26.46 20.28
C THR A 21 18.81 25.36 20.32
N MET A 22 17.99 25.28 19.26
CA MET A 22 17.08 24.17 19.06
C MET A 22 17.95 22.94 18.75
N THR A 23 18.38 22.26 19.81
CA THR A 23 19.08 20.99 19.68
C THR A 23 18.15 20.00 18.98
N GLY A 24 18.68 19.35 17.93
CA GLY A 24 17.96 18.52 16.95
C GLY A 24 17.36 17.21 17.48
N ASN A 25 16.84 17.20 18.70
CA ASN A 25 16.24 16.04 19.36
C ASN A 25 14.71 16.00 19.28
N TRP A 26 14.04 17.16 19.12
CA TRP A 26 12.57 17.25 19.09
C TRP A 26 11.94 16.67 17.82
N ARG A 27 12.58 16.86 16.64
CA ARG A 27 12.17 16.23 15.38
C ARG A 27 12.31 14.71 15.45
N LYS A 28 13.44 14.22 15.97
CA LYS A 28 13.73 12.78 16.09
C LYS A 28 12.71 12.04 16.97
N ARG A 29 12.30 12.63 18.10
CA ARG A 29 11.30 12.05 19.04
C ARG A 29 9.88 11.97 18.47
N ARG A 30 9.44 12.95 17.68
CA ARG A 30 8.13 12.88 17.01
C ARG A 30 8.13 11.83 15.90
N LEU A 31 9.13 11.85 15.02
CA LEU A 31 9.28 10.86 13.95
C LEU A 31 9.34 9.42 14.49
N THR A 32 10.11 9.16 15.55
CA THR A 32 10.13 7.83 16.19
C THR A 32 8.78 7.44 16.77
N THR A 33 8.00 8.37 17.32
CA THR A 33 6.64 8.09 17.79
C THR A 33 5.69 7.77 16.63
N TYR A 34 5.81 8.47 15.49
CA TYR A 34 5.05 8.19 14.28
C TYR A 34 5.38 6.82 13.68
N PHE A 35 6.66 6.50 13.48
CA PHE A 35 7.07 5.19 12.93
C PHE A 35 6.76 4.03 13.89
N ARG A 36 6.82 4.25 15.21
CA ARG A 36 6.42 3.24 16.20
C ARG A 36 4.90 3.00 16.25
N ARG A 37 4.10 3.96 15.76
CA ARG A 37 2.63 3.86 15.63
C ARG A 37 2.17 3.45 14.23
N ALA A 38 2.97 3.72 13.20
CA ALA A 38 2.70 3.32 11.83
C ALA A 38 2.78 1.80 11.71
N GLN A 39 1.64 1.14 11.86
CA GLN A 39 1.50 -0.27 11.57
C GLN A 39 0.89 -0.41 10.17
N ASN A 40 1.59 -1.13 9.29
CA ASN A 40 0.98 -1.55 8.02
C ASN A 40 -0.23 -2.42 8.35
N ALA A 41 -1.41 -1.99 7.91
CA ALA A 41 -2.67 -2.67 8.19
C ALA A 41 -3.65 -2.46 7.04
N LEU A 42 -4.47 -3.48 6.82
CA LEU A 42 -5.69 -3.39 6.04
C LEU A 42 -6.86 -3.21 7.01
N LEU A 43 -7.71 -2.23 6.75
CA LEU A 43 -8.85 -1.88 7.60
C LEU A 43 -10.13 -1.94 6.78
N ALA A 44 -11.17 -2.57 7.32
CA ALA A 44 -12.53 -2.26 6.92
C ALA A 44 -13.10 -1.22 7.86
N LEU A 45 -13.60 -0.14 7.28
CA LEU A 45 -14.21 0.98 8.00
C LEU A 45 -15.68 1.07 7.64
N LYS A 46 -16.54 1.33 8.63
CA LYS A 46 -17.93 1.71 8.41
C LYS A 46 -18.01 3.24 8.42
N PRO A 47 -18.27 3.90 7.29
CA PRO A 47 -18.39 5.35 7.25
C PRO A 47 -19.55 5.82 8.14
N LYS A 48 -19.34 6.88 8.93
CA LYS A 48 -20.36 7.55 9.74
C LYS A 48 -20.43 9.03 9.38
N GLY A 49 -21.16 9.35 8.32
CA GLY A 49 -21.35 10.74 7.88
C GLY A 49 -20.04 11.48 7.56
N HIS A 50 -19.98 12.78 7.88
CA HIS A 50 -18.82 13.64 7.67
C HIS A 50 -18.06 13.86 8.99
N GLY A 51 -16.73 13.98 8.90
CA GLY A 51 -15.87 14.32 10.04
C GLY A 51 -14.83 13.24 10.34
N GLN A 52 -14.28 13.28 11.54
CA GLN A 52 -13.25 12.35 11.99
C GLN A 52 -13.89 11.03 12.42
N LEU A 53 -13.41 9.91 11.87
CA LEU A 53 -13.79 8.58 12.33
C LEU A 53 -13.07 8.26 13.64
N ASP A 54 -13.80 7.70 14.60
CA ASP A 54 -13.26 7.12 15.83
C ASP A 54 -13.01 5.61 15.65
N ASP A 55 -12.39 4.99 16.66
CA ASP A 55 -12.04 3.55 16.62
C ASP A 55 -13.26 2.64 16.47
N SER A 56 -14.47 3.10 16.82
CA SER A 56 -15.72 2.33 16.65
C SER A 56 -16.15 2.21 15.18
N ALA A 57 -15.54 2.98 14.28
CA ALA A 57 -15.75 2.85 12.84
C ALA A 57 -14.98 1.67 12.24
N VAL A 58 -13.97 1.13 12.93
CA VAL A 58 -13.19 -0.02 12.46
C VAL A 58 -14.02 -1.29 12.64
N VAL A 59 -14.42 -1.93 11.53
CA VAL A 59 -15.16 -3.20 11.55
C VAL A 59 -14.21 -4.35 11.82
N TRP A 60 -13.08 -4.37 11.12
CA TRP A 60 -12.00 -5.33 11.36
C TRP A 60 -10.67 -4.74 10.88
N LYS A 61 -9.59 -5.33 11.40
CA LYS A 61 -8.20 -4.96 11.10
C LYS A 61 -7.39 -6.23 10.81
N TYR A 62 -6.65 -6.21 9.71
CA TYR A 62 -5.70 -7.25 9.34
C TYR A 62 -4.29 -6.67 9.18
N GLN A 63 -3.25 -7.38 9.60
CA GLN A 63 -1.89 -6.83 9.72
C GLN A 63 -0.78 -7.72 9.16
N ARG A 64 -1.11 -8.93 8.71
CA ARG A 64 -0.11 -9.91 8.26
C ARG A 64 0.01 -9.86 6.74
N GLY A 65 1.22 -9.86 6.20
CA GLY A 65 1.38 -9.95 4.74
C GLY A 65 0.73 -8.81 3.95
N ILE A 66 0.68 -7.61 4.53
CA ILE A 66 0.15 -6.42 3.86
C ILE A 66 1.03 -6.09 2.65
N PRO A 67 0.45 -5.94 1.45
CA PRO A 67 1.19 -5.54 0.25
C PRO A 67 1.92 -4.21 0.44
N TYR A 68 3.09 -4.07 -0.18
CA TYR A 68 3.83 -2.79 -0.15
C TYR A 68 3.28 -1.79 -1.18
N VAL A 69 2.97 -2.25 -2.39
CA VAL A 69 2.47 -1.39 -3.50
C VAL A 69 1.16 -1.89 -4.07
N ALA A 70 1.03 -3.20 -4.32
CA ALA A 70 -0.17 -3.77 -4.92
C ALA A 70 -1.43 -3.47 -4.10
N THR A 71 -2.45 -2.92 -4.76
CA THR A 71 -3.75 -2.67 -4.12
C THR A 71 -4.55 -3.97 -4.00
N PRO A 72 -5.26 -4.23 -2.89
CA PRO A 72 -6.11 -5.41 -2.77
C PRO A 72 -7.27 -5.42 -3.78
N LEU A 73 -7.73 -6.62 -4.16
CA LEU A 73 -8.88 -6.81 -5.05
C LEU A 73 -10.01 -7.50 -4.28
N ILE A 74 -11.25 -7.05 -4.43
CA ILE A 74 -12.43 -7.70 -3.81
C ILE A 74 -13.38 -8.17 -4.89
N ASP A 75 -13.79 -9.44 -4.81
CA ASP A 75 -14.88 -9.99 -5.60
C ASP A 75 -15.53 -11.19 -4.88
N LYS A 76 -16.84 -11.41 -5.07
CA LYS A 76 -17.61 -12.50 -4.43
C LYS A 76 -17.39 -12.64 -2.91
N GLY A 77 -17.17 -11.52 -2.22
CA GLY A 77 -16.87 -11.49 -0.78
C GLY A 77 -15.47 -12.02 -0.41
N ILE A 78 -14.58 -12.20 -1.38
CA ILE A 78 -13.18 -12.59 -1.20
C ILE A 78 -12.31 -11.37 -1.45
N LEU A 79 -11.44 -11.03 -0.49
CA LEU A 79 -10.43 -10.01 -0.62
C LEU A 79 -9.08 -10.67 -0.88
N TRP A 80 -8.46 -10.31 -2.00
CA TRP A 80 -7.19 -10.83 -2.48
C TRP A 80 -6.09 -9.80 -2.25
N MET A 81 -5.00 -10.24 -1.64
CA MET A 81 -3.76 -9.46 -1.50
C MET A 81 -2.61 -10.27 -2.05
N VAL A 82 -1.61 -9.58 -2.62
CA VAL A 82 -0.34 -10.18 -2.97
C VAL A 82 0.78 -9.35 -2.37
N LYS A 83 1.71 -10.00 -1.67
CA LYS A 83 2.93 -9.37 -1.17
C LYS A 83 4.14 -9.87 -1.95
N ASP A 84 5.26 -9.17 -1.79
CA ASP A 84 6.54 -9.57 -2.35
C ASP A 84 6.91 -11.01 -1.96
N GLY A 85 7.52 -11.71 -2.91
CA GLY A 85 7.74 -13.15 -2.87
C GLY A 85 6.58 -13.96 -3.44
N GLY A 86 5.49 -13.33 -3.88
CA GLY A 86 4.38 -14.00 -4.54
C GLY A 86 3.48 -14.77 -3.58
N ILE A 87 3.36 -14.30 -2.34
CA ILE A 87 2.38 -14.86 -1.40
C ILE A 87 1.06 -14.13 -1.60
N VAL A 88 0.05 -14.87 -2.00
CA VAL A 88 -1.33 -14.41 -2.13
C VAL A 88 -2.11 -14.82 -0.88
N THR A 89 -2.68 -13.83 -0.20
CA THR A 89 -3.57 -14.05 0.93
C THR A 89 -5.00 -13.73 0.52
N LYS A 90 -5.91 -14.66 0.79
CA LYS A 90 -7.35 -14.49 0.62
C LYS A 90 -7.99 -14.27 1.99
N LEU A 91 -8.74 -13.20 2.12
CA LEU A 91 -9.55 -12.92 3.29
C LEU A 91 -11.03 -12.98 2.93
N ASP A 92 -11.85 -13.32 3.91
CA ASP A 92 -13.28 -13.07 3.87
C ASP A 92 -13.49 -11.56 4.03
N ALA A 93 -14.08 -10.90 3.03
CA ALA A 93 -14.17 -9.45 3.00
C ALA A 93 -15.07 -8.88 4.10
N ALA A 94 -16.03 -9.66 4.59
CA ALA A 94 -16.96 -9.22 5.63
C ALA A 94 -16.32 -9.25 7.03
N SER A 95 -15.53 -10.28 7.33
CA SER A 95 -14.95 -10.50 8.66
C SER A 95 -13.45 -10.18 8.78
N GLY A 96 -12.73 -10.10 7.68
CA GLY A 96 -11.26 -10.00 7.65
C GLY A 96 -10.55 -11.32 8.01
N GLY A 97 -11.30 -12.42 8.17
CA GLY A 97 -10.75 -13.73 8.48
C GLY A 97 -9.97 -14.31 7.29
N VAL A 98 -8.85 -14.98 7.58
CA VAL A 98 -8.04 -15.64 6.53
C VAL A 98 -8.79 -16.85 6.00
N LEU A 99 -9.05 -16.86 4.70
CA LEU A 99 -9.60 -18.01 3.99
C LEU A 99 -8.50 -18.97 3.59
N GLN A 100 -7.43 -18.44 2.98
CA GLN A 100 -6.32 -19.23 2.49
C GLN A 100 -5.10 -18.34 2.20
N GLU A 101 -3.89 -18.90 2.29
CA GLU A 101 -2.65 -18.24 1.93
C GLU A 101 -1.80 -19.20 1.10
N GLU A 102 -1.40 -18.79 -0.10
CA GLU A 102 -0.71 -19.65 -1.07
C GLU A 102 0.33 -18.87 -1.84
N ARG A 103 1.30 -19.58 -2.42
CA ARG A 103 2.33 -18.97 -3.27
C ARG A 103 1.96 -19.11 -4.74
N VAL A 104 2.04 -18.01 -5.48
CA VAL A 104 1.92 -18.01 -6.95
C VAL A 104 3.27 -18.29 -7.62
N GLY A 105 3.27 -18.51 -8.94
CA GLY A 105 4.48 -18.90 -9.67
C GLY A 105 5.54 -17.79 -9.73
N GLY A 106 5.13 -16.53 -9.72
CA GLY A 106 6.05 -15.40 -9.73
C GLY A 106 6.70 -15.16 -8.36
N VAL A 107 8.02 -15.05 -8.34
CA VAL A 107 8.79 -14.58 -7.17
C VAL A 107 9.21 -13.12 -7.36
N GLY A 108 9.80 -12.52 -6.32
CA GLY A 108 10.27 -11.13 -6.35
C GLY A 108 9.18 -10.13 -6.00
N ASN A 109 9.32 -8.89 -6.47
CA ASN A 109 8.42 -7.80 -6.09
C ASN A 109 7.08 -7.88 -6.83
N TYR A 110 6.03 -7.35 -6.20
CA TYR A 110 4.70 -7.21 -6.79
C TYR A 110 4.24 -5.75 -6.72
N PHE A 111 4.49 -5.03 -7.80
CA PHE A 111 4.03 -3.64 -7.97
C PHE A 111 2.69 -3.54 -8.68
N ALA A 112 2.44 -4.46 -9.63
CA ALA A 112 1.15 -4.56 -10.30
C ALA A 112 0.09 -5.05 -9.31
N SER A 113 -1.06 -4.39 -9.30
CA SER A 113 -2.21 -4.84 -8.51
C SER A 113 -2.84 -6.07 -9.17
N PRO A 114 -3.54 -6.94 -8.43
CA PRO A 114 -4.30 -8.02 -9.02
C PRO A 114 -5.40 -7.46 -9.93
N ALA A 115 -5.62 -8.13 -11.05
CA ALA A 115 -6.75 -7.85 -11.96
C ALA A 115 -7.64 -9.08 -12.06
N MET A 116 -8.91 -8.90 -12.42
CA MET A 116 -9.87 -10.01 -12.47
C MET A 116 -10.81 -9.94 -13.67
N GLY A 117 -11.03 -11.07 -14.32
CA GLY A 117 -11.99 -11.22 -15.41
C GLY A 117 -12.17 -12.69 -15.79
N ASP A 118 -13.33 -13.02 -16.38
CA ASP A 118 -13.67 -14.39 -16.82
C ASP A 118 -13.43 -15.46 -15.72
N GLY A 119 -13.81 -15.14 -14.48
CA GLY A 119 -13.64 -16.03 -13.33
C GLY A 119 -12.19 -16.30 -12.92
N LYS A 120 -11.25 -15.43 -13.30
CA LYS A 120 -9.82 -15.57 -13.00
C LYS A 120 -9.26 -14.32 -12.35
N VAL A 121 -8.26 -14.48 -11.50
CA VAL A 121 -7.44 -13.41 -10.94
C VAL A 121 -6.02 -13.51 -11.49
N PHE A 122 -5.49 -12.39 -11.96
CA PHE A 122 -4.18 -12.27 -12.58
C PHE A 122 -3.24 -11.54 -11.64
N PHE A 123 -2.06 -12.12 -11.41
CA PHE A 123 -1.00 -11.53 -10.59
C PHE A 123 0.25 -11.41 -11.46
N ALA A 124 0.78 -10.20 -11.61
CA ALA A 124 2.01 -9.96 -12.36
C ALA A 124 3.14 -9.57 -11.40
N SER A 125 4.23 -10.34 -11.41
CA SER A 125 5.44 -10.01 -10.66
C SER A 125 6.33 -9.05 -11.45
N GLU A 126 7.12 -8.25 -10.74
CA GLU A 126 8.11 -7.35 -11.36
C GLU A 126 9.05 -8.11 -12.30
N PRO A 127 9.60 -9.31 -11.96
CA PRO A 127 10.46 -10.05 -12.88
C PRO A 127 9.77 -10.57 -14.15
N GLY A 128 8.46 -10.38 -14.32
CA GLY A 128 7.76 -10.72 -15.56
C GLY A 128 6.99 -12.03 -15.54
N VAL A 129 6.69 -12.58 -14.37
CA VAL A 129 5.85 -13.78 -14.28
C VAL A 129 4.41 -13.36 -14.03
N VAL A 130 3.51 -13.80 -14.92
CA VAL A 130 2.06 -13.64 -14.74
C VAL A 130 1.48 -14.97 -14.31
N SER A 131 0.91 -15.01 -13.12
CA SER A 131 0.18 -16.16 -12.59
C SER A 131 -1.33 -15.92 -12.68
N VAL A 132 -2.06 -16.96 -13.05
CA VAL A 132 -3.51 -16.95 -13.23
C VAL A 132 -4.13 -17.93 -12.26
N VAL A 133 -5.01 -17.43 -11.38
CA VAL A 133 -5.67 -18.21 -10.33
C VAL A 133 -7.18 -18.19 -10.57
N ALA A 134 -7.88 -19.27 -10.26
CA ALA A 134 -9.33 -19.29 -10.31
C ALA A 134 -9.92 -18.36 -9.25
N ASN A 135 -10.90 -17.53 -9.63
CA ASN A 135 -11.62 -16.65 -8.72
C ASN A 135 -12.76 -17.39 -8.00
N ASP A 136 -12.35 -18.32 -7.14
CA ASP A 136 -13.21 -19.17 -6.33
C ASP A 136 -12.81 -19.08 -4.85
N ARG A 137 -13.62 -19.63 -3.93
CA ARG A 137 -13.29 -19.66 -2.49
C ARG A 137 -12.12 -20.59 -2.17
N GLY A 138 -11.95 -21.68 -2.90
CA GLY A 138 -10.76 -22.55 -2.83
C GLY A 138 -9.57 -21.99 -3.61
N TRP A 139 -8.43 -22.67 -3.54
CA TRP A 139 -7.26 -22.36 -4.35
C TRP A 139 -7.16 -23.27 -5.57
N LYS A 140 -6.92 -22.66 -6.73
CA LYS A 140 -6.58 -23.37 -7.95
C LYS A 140 -5.74 -22.47 -8.84
N MET A 141 -4.46 -22.80 -8.96
CA MET A 141 -3.60 -22.21 -9.99
C MET A 141 -4.04 -22.74 -11.35
N ILE A 142 -4.36 -21.84 -12.28
CA ILE A 142 -4.76 -22.18 -13.65
C ILE A 142 -3.53 -22.26 -14.55
N SER A 143 -2.67 -21.25 -14.50
CA SER A 143 -1.43 -21.21 -15.27
C SER A 143 -0.44 -20.19 -14.71
N SER A 144 0.80 -20.28 -15.17
CA SER A 144 1.82 -19.27 -14.92
C SER A 144 2.72 -19.15 -16.14
N HIS A 145 3.03 -17.94 -16.57
CA HIS A 145 3.83 -17.68 -17.77
C HIS A 145 4.88 -16.61 -17.49
N ALA A 146 6.11 -16.86 -17.95
CA ALA A 146 7.21 -15.92 -17.89
C ALA A 146 7.28 -15.12 -19.20
N PHE A 147 7.19 -13.79 -19.10
CA PHE A 147 7.36 -12.86 -20.22
C PHE A 147 8.83 -12.50 -20.46
N HIS A 148 9.72 -12.87 -19.55
CA HIS A 148 11.16 -12.57 -19.59
C HIS A 148 11.47 -11.06 -19.71
N GLU A 149 10.52 -10.23 -19.27
CA GLU A 149 10.57 -8.77 -19.29
C GLU A 149 9.92 -8.24 -18.02
N LYS A 150 10.37 -7.10 -17.52
CA LYS A 150 9.79 -6.55 -16.31
C LYS A 150 8.35 -6.09 -16.51
N ILE A 151 7.51 -6.30 -15.50
CA ILE A 151 6.11 -5.84 -15.50
C ILE A 151 5.85 -5.00 -14.25
N TYR A 152 5.58 -3.71 -14.48
CA TYR A 152 5.20 -2.77 -13.43
C TYR A 152 3.71 -2.44 -13.45
N ALA A 153 3.07 -2.58 -14.62
CA ALA A 153 1.70 -2.16 -14.84
C ALA A 153 0.71 -3.23 -14.40
N THR A 154 -0.38 -2.78 -13.78
CA THR A 154 -1.55 -3.61 -13.49
C THR A 154 -2.20 -4.05 -14.81
N PRO A 155 -2.50 -5.35 -15.03
CA PRO A 155 -3.22 -5.79 -16.21
C PRO A 155 -4.61 -5.13 -16.28
N VAL A 156 -5.06 -4.80 -17.49
CA VAL A 156 -6.38 -4.17 -17.70
C VAL A 156 -7.26 -5.11 -18.48
N ILE A 157 -8.52 -5.23 -18.08
CA ILE A 157 -9.49 -6.10 -18.72
C ILE A 157 -10.56 -5.22 -19.36
N ASP A 158 -10.78 -5.40 -20.66
CA ASP A 158 -11.86 -4.76 -21.42
C ASP A 158 -12.56 -5.83 -22.26
N ARG A 159 -13.85 -6.02 -22.02
CA ARG A 159 -14.69 -7.03 -22.69
C ARG A 159 -14.07 -8.44 -22.64
N ASP A 160 -13.69 -8.97 -23.80
CA ASP A 160 -13.09 -10.28 -23.98
C ASP A 160 -11.55 -10.22 -24.08
N ARG A 161 -10.93 -9.09 -23.69
CA ARG A 161 -9.50 -8.86 -23.81
C ARG A 161 -8.85 -8.52 -22.48
N ILE A 162 -7.63 -8.98 -22.32
CA ILE A 162 -6.70 -8.52 -21.28
C ILE A 162 -5.49 -7.87 -21.94
N TYR A 163 -5.15 -6.70 -21.44
CA TYR A 163 -4.01 -5.89 -21.85
C TYR A 163 -2.95 -5.93 -20.75
N LEU A 164 -1.71 -6.20 -21.14
CA LEU A 164 -0.58 -6.31 -20.23
C LEU A 164 0.59 -5.50 -20.78
N ARG A 165 1.02 -4.48 -20.04
CA ARG A 165 2.19 -3.67 -20.39
C ARG A 165 3.43 -4.21 -19.66
N SER A 166 4.35 -4.80 -20.41
CA SER A 166 5.72 -5.02 -19.95
C SER A 166 6.56 -3.76 -20.17
N GLU A 167 7.83 -3.81 -19.81
CA GLU A 167 8.81 -2.76 -20.10
C GLU A 167 8.89 -2.46 -21.61
N GLN A 168 8.88 -3.50 -22.45
CA GLN A 168 9.15 -3.36 -23.88
C GLN A 168 7.90 -3.39 -24.75
N ALA A 169 6.87 -4.17 -24.39
CA ALA A 169 5.67 -4.34 -25.22
C ALA A 169 4.33 -4.10 -24.48
N LEU A 170 3.28 -3.86 -25.25
CA LEU A 170 1.89 -3.94 -24.79
C LEU A 170 1.26 -5.17 -25.45
N TYR A 171 0.98 -6.19 -24.65
CA TYR A 171 0.33 -7.42 -25.10
C TYR A 171 -1.18 -7.29 -25.00
N CYS A 172 -1.89 -7.93 -25.93
CA CYS A 172 -3.34 -8.09 -25.90
C CYS A 172 -3.65 -9.58 -26.08
N PHE A 173 -4.35 -10.17 -25.11
CA PHE A 173 -4.83 -11.54 -25.18
C PHE A 173 -6.35 -11.51 -25.25
N GLN A 174 -6.93 -12.31 -26.13
CA GLN A 174 -8.37 -12.49 -26.24
C GLN A 174 -8.78 -13.77 -25.52
N GLY A 175 -9.88 -13.73 -24.76
CA GLY A 175 -10.49 -14.90 -24.16
C GLY A 175 -10.94 -15.87 -25.25
N GLY A 176 -10.63 -17.16 -25.08
CA GLY A 176 -11.06 -18.19 -26.02
C GLY A 176 -12.59 -18.24 -26.10
N LYS A 177 -13.13 -18.35 -27.31
CA LYS A 177 -14.56 -18.65 -27.49
C LYS A 177 -14.80 -20.07 -26.96
N LYS A 178 -15.72 -20.21 -26.00
CA LYS A 178 -16.29 -21.51 -25.64
C LYS A 178 -17.26 -21.97 -26.73
#